data_AF-A0A2N3HQ24-F1
#
_entry.id   AF-A0A2N3HQ24-F1
#
_cell.length_a   1.000
_cell.length_b   1.000
_cell.length_c   1.000
_cell.angle_alpha   90.00
_cell.angle_beta   90.00
_cell.angle_gamma   90.00
#
_symmetry.space_group_name_H-M   'P 1'
#
loop_
_entity.id
_entity.type
_entity.pdbx_description
1 polymer ?
#
loop_
_entity_poly.entity_id
_entity_poly.type
_entity_poly.pdbx_seq_one_letter_code
_entity_poly.pdbx_strand_id
1 'polypeptide(L)'
;MSDSLRDIAIQINQMSNDYEIGNLQDIRKDLKGLKKKANSNIFVDDSKTMTDDWAFHYGGRSELQYNIGFEDEGFRYGLAFSLETSQTLPDINLLRPKIKKLNTLIQEKPNVFSDYNMWYWQGGVRSDIFDVRKIDSELIQNGTFIFFGKLIEKDKLNYNEILQTFDNLLPIYKDVETKELTTQTQLTKTCVLKPIMWNTDNYKGPSGFQSAGGFSKDNGYGHEEWNNDDNWVWRNFKVFHTESKPKLLEYSNDGNLGIVMIASFEKKQYAVGIATNVYHNDIDERKLIASELNNYENHHQVWQQGTVKRAFDNDKESFLEHWKKNYTWVQWKCPTENYCWFEKPVLLNPQDFSGKDKLISMHGSYQRVLPQLVLETLSDNFADKPQIIDWLTTGEFDTDWVDSDTKVKSNTKLRKRYSSSGANAPASRAFSYWINGQRNIEPLHAKLQALFVDYLSKRGVDYIENQDYIDVQYTQGDISYYCEIKPTKNMDTKYAIRIAVGQLLEYRYFNNKNAKLEIVISSKPRDKELEFVKSLDMKLTYLDDLTNEFITN
;
A
#
# COMPACT_ATOMS: atom_id res chain seq x y z
N MET A 1 -25.02 -48.01 5.29
CA MET A 1 -23.55 -47.91 5.27
C MET A 1 -23.24 -46.44 5.21
N SER A 2 -22.47 -45.90 6.15
CA SER A 2 -22.02 -44.51 6.06
C SER A 2 -21.00 -44.43 4.91
N ASP A 3 -21.24 -43.58 3.93
CA ASP A 3 -20.29 -43.35 2.84
C ASP A 3 -18.93 -42.96 3.43
N SER A 4 -17.84 -43.54 2.93
CA SER A 4 -16.50 -43.09 3.32
C SER A 4 -16.23 -41.70 2.74
N LEU A 5 -15.25 -40.95 3.27
CA LEU A 5 -14.90 -39.64 2.72
C LEU A 5 -14.54 -39.73 1.24
N ARG A 6 -13.85 -40.82 0.87
CA ARG A 6 -13.47 -41.11 -0.51
C ARG A 6 -14.70 -41.30 -1.41
N ASP A 7 -15.71 -42.02 -0.94
CA ASP A 7 -16.97 -42.22 -1.69
C ASP A 7 -17.70 -40.88 -1.86
N ILE A 8 -17.77 -40.07 -0.80
CA ILE A 8 -18.36 -38.73 -0.84
C ILE A 8 -17.63 -37.84 -1.86
N ALA A 9 -16.29 -37.83 -1.83
CA ALA A 9 -15.48 -37.04 -2.77
C ALA A 9 -15.66 -37.49 -4.23
N ILE A 10 -15.74 -38.80 -4.48
CA ILE A 10 -16.05 -39.34 -5.81
C ILE A 10 -17.42 -38.85 -6.27
N GLN A 11 -18.42 -38.90 -5.39
CA GLN A 11 -19.78 -38.52 -5.74
C GLN A 11 -19.93 -37.02 -5.99
N ILE A 12 -19.28 -36.18 -5.18
CA ILE A 12 -19.20 -34.73 -5.42
C ILE A 12 -18.57 -34.45 -6.79
N ASN A 13 -17.44 -35.08 -7.13
CA ASN A 13 -16.80 -34.87 -8.43
C ASN A 13 -17.71 -35.26 -9.60
N GLN A 14 -18.39 -36.42 -9.51
CA GLN A 14 -19.30 -36.88 -10.57
C GLN A 14 -20.46 -35.91 -10.82
N MET A 15 -21.08 -35.43 -9.73
CA MET A 15 -22.24 -34.54 -9.79
C MET A 15 -21.87 -33.07 -10.07
N SER A 16 -20.61 -32.68 -9.84
CA SER A 16 -20.16 -31.29 -10.01
C SER A 16 -20.26 -30.75 -11.44
N ASN A 17 -20.40 -31.61 -12.46
CA ASN A 17 -20.51 -31.20 -13.85
C ASN A 17 -21.75 -30.32 -14.15
N ASP A 18 -22.79 -30.43 -13.32
CA ASP A 18 -24.02 -29.64 -13.42
C ASP A 18 -23.95 -28.31 -12.65
N TYR A 19 -22.81 -28.01 -12.02
CA TYR A 19 -22.58 -26.84 -11.15
C TYR A 19 -21.35 -26.05 -11.61
N GLU A 20 -21.29 -24.76 -11.27
CA GLU A 20 -20.17 -23.91 -11.69
C GLU A 20 -18.84 -24.39 -11.07
N ILE A 21 -18.88 -24.89 -9.84
CA ILE A 21 -17.74 -25.45 -9.12
C ILE A 21 -17.09 -26.63 -9.83
N GLY A 22 -17.81 -27.37 -10.69
CA GLY A 22 -17.21 -28.42 -11.53
C GLY A 22 -16.07 -27.90 -12.40
N ASN A 23 -16.09 -26.60 -12.74
CA ASN A 23 -15.04 -25.93 -13.50
C ASN A 23 -13.91 -25.36 -12.64
N LEU A 24 -13.84 -25.67 -11.33
CA LEU A 24 -12.89 -25.08 -10.39
C LEU A 24 -11.45 -25.13 -10.92
N GLN A 25 -11.02 -26.25 -11.50
CA GLN A 25 -9.64 -26.40 -11.98
C GLN A 25 -9.33 -25.53 -13.21
N ASP A 26 -10.33 -25.23 -14.03
CA ASP A 26 -10.24 -24.29 -15.15
C ASP A 26 -10.26 -22.84 -14.63
N ILE A 27 -11.14 -22.52 -13.69
CA ILE A 27 -11.16 -21.22 -13.00
C ILE A 27 -9.80 -20.93 -12.33
N ARG A 28 -9.23 -21.92 -11.65
CA ARG A 28 -7.90 -21.84 -11.02
C ARG A 28 -6.80 -21.58 -12.02
N LYS A 29 -6.86 -22.26 -13.17
CA LYS A 29 -5.89 -22.05 -14.25
C LYS A 29 -5.90 -20.59 -14.69
N ASP A 30 -7.08 -20.02 -14.89
CA ASP A 30 -7.24 -18.65 -15.37
C ASP A 30 -6.83 -17.62 -14.29
N LEU A 31 -7.35 -17.74 -13.06
CA LEU A 31 -7.01 -16.84 -11.95
C LEU A 31 -5.52 -16.82 -11.63
N LYS A 32 -4.83 -17.96 -11.78
CA LYS A 32 -3.42 -18.10 -11.42
C LYS A 32 -2.46 -17.95 -12.59
N GLY A 33 -2.95 -17.85 -13.83
CA GLY A 33 -2.13 -17.80 -15.04
C GLY A 33 -1.37 -19.10 -15.31
N LEU A 34 -1.96 -20.26 -14.99
CA LEU A 34 -1.31 -21.56 -15.19
C LEU A 34 -1.39 -21.98 -16.67
N LYS A 35 -0.31 -22.58 -17.19
CA LYS A 35 -0.27 -23.06 -18.59
C LYS A 35 -1.28 -24.19 -18.86
N LYS A 36 -1.59 -25.00 -17.85
CA LYS A 36 -2.52 -26.14 -17.91
C LYS A 36 -3.29 -26.26 -16.61
N LYS A 37 -4.49 -26.84 -16.67
CA LYS A 37 -5.24 -27.21 -15.47
C LYS A 37 -4.54 -28.33 -14.71
N ALA A 38 -4.64 -28.32 -13.39
CA ALA A 38 -3.92 -29.25 -12.52
C ALA A 38 -4.55 -30.65 -12.51
N ASN A 39 -5.88 -30.71 -12.55
CA ASN A 39 -6.66 -31.95 -12.64
C ASN A 39 -8.03 -31.65 -13.27
N SER A 40 -8.82 -32.67 -13.58
CA SER A 40 -10.23 -32.55 -13.97
C SER A 40 -11.15 -32.55 -12.75
N ASN A 41 -10.75 -33.23 -11.68
CA ASN A 41 -11.55 -33.37 -10.46
C ASN A 41 -11.24 -32.26 -9.45
N ILE A 42 -12.24 -31.94 -8.61
CA ILE A 42 -12.11 -31.02 -7.49
C ILE A 42 -11.26 -31.69 -6.40
N PHE A 43 -11.71 -32.84 -5.91
CA PHE A 43 -11.03 -33.66 -4.89
C PHE A 43 -10.37 -34.85 -5.56
N VAL A 44 -9.10 -35.12 -5.23
CA VAL A 44 -8.35 -36.25 -5.81
C VAL A 44 -7.95 -37.18 -4.68
N ASP A 45 -8.07 -38.48 -4.94
CA ASP A 45 -7.55 -39.54 -4.07
C ASP A 45 -6.01 -39.54 -4.09
N ASP A 46 -5.44 -38.58 -3.39
CA ASP A 46 -4.03 -38.38 -3.16
C ASP A 46 -3.84 -38.13 -1.66
N SER A 47 -2.99 -38.91 -1.03
CA SER A 47 -2.60 -38.77 0.40
C SER A 47 -2.16 -37.37 0.81
N LYS A 48 -1.77 -36.50 -0.15
CA LYS A 48 -1.40 -35.10 0.10
C LYS A 48 -2.60 -34.16 0.23
N THR A 49 -3.76 -34.54 -0.29
CA THR A 49 -4.96 -33.71 -0.36
C THR A 49 -6.18 -34.34 0.27
N MET A 50 -6.11 -35.63 0.61
CA MET A 50 -7.19 -36.41 1.21
C MET A 50 -6.63 -37.40 2.24
N THR A 51 -7.32 -37.49 3.36
CA THR A 51 -7.16 -38.48 4.42
C THR A 51 -8.47 -39.24 4.60
N ASP A 52 -8.58 -40.10 5.61
CA ASP A 52 -9.85 -40.75 5.92
C ASP A 52 -10.88 -39.77 6.50
N ASP A 53 -10.43 -38.65 7.09
CA ASP A 53 -11.28 -37.73 7.83
C ASP A 53 -11.50 -36.37 7.15
N TRP A 54 -10.60 -35.94 6.27
CA TRP A 54 -10.75 -34.67 5.56
C TRP A 54 -10.07 -34.66 4.19
N ALA A 55 -10.58 -33.79 3.30
CA ALA A 55 -10.01 -33.52 1.99
C ALA A 55 -10.08 -32.03 1.66
N PHE A 56 -9.10 -31.55 0.87
CA PHE A 56 -9.18 -30.25 0.21
C PHE A 56 -8.97 -30.41 -1.29
N HIS A 57 -9.45 -29.43 -2.07
CA HIS A 57 -9.35 -29.51 -3.52
C HIS A 57 -7.90 -29.59 -4.01
N TYR A 58 -7.68 -30.28 -5.13
CA TYR A 58 -6.35 -30.60 -5.62
C TYR A 58 -5.55 -29.34 -6.01
N GLY A 59 -4.36 -29.22 -5.41
CA GLY A 59 -3.47 -28.06 -5.57
C GLY A 59 -3.81 -26.87 -4.67
N GLY A 60 -4.78 -27.00 -3.76
CA GLY A 60 -5.28 -25.94 -2.88
C GLY A 60 -4.34 -25.47 -1.77
N ARG A 61 -3.11 -26.00 -1.68
CA ARG A 61 -2.32 -25.88 -0.46
C ARG A 61 -1.89 -24.46 -0.09
N SER A 62 -1.68 -23.62 -1.11
CA SER A 62 -1.23 -22.23 -0.99
C SER A 62 -2.34 -21.22 -1.29
N GLU A 63 -3.61 -21.60 -1.07
CA GLU A 63 -4.80 -20.80 -1.34
C GLU A 63 -5.93 -21.05 -0.33
N LEU A 64 -7.00 -20.28 -0.46
CA LEU A 64 -8.28 -20.57 0.14
C LEU A 64 -8.80 -21.93 -0.40
N GLN A 65 -9.10 -22.86 0.48
CA GLN A 65 -9.35 -24.26 0.13
C GLN A 65 -10.83 -24.57 0.20
N TYR A 66 -11.43 -24.99 -0.92
CA TYR A 66 -12.59 -25.89 -0.82
C TYR A 66 -12.19 -27.13 -0.02
N ASN A 67 -12.91 -27.36 1.07
CA ASN A 67 -12.55 -28.35 2.07
C ASN A 67 -13.80 -29.09 2.55
N ILE A 68 -13.67 -30.41 2.70
CA ILE A 68 -14.69 -31.32 3.22
C ILE A 68 -14.07 -32.18 4.33
N GLY A 69 -14.87 -32.63 5.28
CA GLY A 69 -14.38 -33.57 6.29
C GLY A 69 -15.42 -33.99 7.30
N PHE A 70 -15.10 -35.02 8.05
CA PHE A 70 -15.87 -35.48 9.19
C PHE A 70 -15.45 -34.73 10.46
N GLU A 71 -16.45 -34.34 11.20
CA GLU A 71 -16.38 -33.78 12.54
C GLU A 71 -17.14 -34.69 13.51
N ASP A 72 -16.99 -34.43 14.81
CA ASP A 72 -17.76 -35.12 15.85
C ASP A 72 -19.27 -34.90 15.66
N GLU A 73 -19.67 -33.68 15.28
CA GLU A 73 -21.07 -33.28 15.14
C GLU A 73 -21.66 -33.56 13.75
N GLY A 74 -20.84 -33.89 12.74
CA GLY A 74 -21.37 -34.06 11.38
C GLY A 74 -20.31 -34.13 10.28
N PHE A 75 -20.76 -33.85 9.06
CA PHE A 75 -19.93 -33.67 7.88
C PHE A 75 -19.86 -32.17 7.55
N ARG A 76 -18.66 -31.61 7.50
CA ARG A 76 -18.42 -30.20 7.15
C ARG A 76 -18.06 -30.05 5.68
N TYR A 77 -18.51 -28.95 5.09
CA TYR A 77 -18.18 -28.58 3.71
C TYR A 77 -18.20 -27.06 3.55
N GLY A 78 -17.14 -26.50 2.97
CA GLY A 78 -16.96 -25.06 2.87
C GLY A 78 -15.58 -24.65 2.38
N LEU A 79 -15.13 -23.47 2.83
CA LEU A 79 -13.83 -22.90 2.53
C LEU A 79 -12.93 -22.88 3.77
N ALA A 80 -11.62 -23.00 3.58
CA ALA A 80 -10.67 -23.02 4.68
C ALA A 80 -9.30 -22.40 4.36
N PHE A 81 -8.64 -21.86 5.37
CA PHE A 81 -7.21 -21.59 5.36
C PHE A 81 -6.49 -22.62 6.22
N SER A 82 -5.55 -23.35 5.62
CA SER A 82 -4.60 -24.20 6.35
C SER A 82 -3.26 -23.49 6.47
N LEU A 83 -2.96 -22.97 7.66
CA LEU A 83 -1.74 -22.21 7.96
C LEU A 83 -0.60 -23.09 8.47
N GLU A 84 -0.66 -24.40 8.28
CA GLU A 84 0.48 -25.26 8.55
C GLU A 84 1.54 -25.11 7.44
N THR A 85 2.82 -25.04 7.77
CA THR A 85 3.88 -24.98 6.74
C THR A 85 4.14 -26.36 6.12
N SER A 86 4.40 -26.39 4.82
CA SER A 86 4.77 -27.61 4.08
C SER A 86 5.75 -27.30 2.96
N GLN A 87 6.20 -28.30 2.21
CA GLN A 87 7.03 -28.07 1.03
C GLN A 87 6.34 -27.17 -0.02
N THR A 88 5.02 -27.25 -0.14
CA THR A 88 4.22 -26.48 -1.11
C THR A 88 3.65 -25.17 -0.54
N LEU A 89 3.66 -25.01 0.79
CA LEU A 89 3.44 -23.75 1.49
C LEU A 89 4.59 -23.53 2.50
N PRO A 90 5.77 -23.07 2.05
CA PRO A 90 6.93 -22.92 2.93
C PRO A 90 6.76 -21.77 3.92
N ASP A 91 5.92 -20.78 3.59
CA ASP A 91 5.67 -19.59 4.40
C ASP A 91 4.18 -19.21 4.37
N ILE A 92 3.59 -19.07 5.56
CA ILE A 92 2.19 -18.65 5.75
C ILE A 92 1.93 -17.21 5.27
N ASN A 93 2.98 -16.40 5.11
CA ASN A 93 2.87 -15.04 4.58
C ASN A 93 2.25 -15.01 3.17
N LEU A 94 2.33 -16.10 2.41
CA LEU A 94 1.64 -16.25 1.12
C LEU A 94 0.10 -16.23 1.25
N LEU A 95 -0.44 -16.55 2.43
CA LEU A 95 -1.88 -16.56 2.72
C LEU A 95 -2.35 -15.27 3.41
N ARG A 96 -1.46 -14.47 4.01
CA ARG A 96 -1.84 -13.23 4.71
C ARG A 96 -2.60 -12.23 3.83
N PRO A 97 -2.19 -11.94 2.57
CA PRO A 97 -2.96 -11.05 1.70
C PRO A 97 -4.36 -11.58 1.40
N LYS A 98 -4.53 -12.91 1.32
CA LYS A 98 -5.80 -13.58 1.04
C LYS A 98 -6.75 -13.52 2.23
N ILE A 99 -6.22 -13.75 3.43
CA ILE A 99 -6.96 -13.55 4.68
C ILE A 99 -7.40 -12.09 4.80
N LYS A 100 -6.51 -11.13 4.45
CA LYS A 100 -6.87 -9.71 4.43
C LYS A 100 -8.03 -9.42 3.47
N LYS A 101 -7.99 -9.94 2.24
CA LYS A 101 -9.09 -9.81 1.28
C LYS A 101 -10.39 -10.40 1.81
N LEU A 102 -10.36 -11.60 2.39
CA LEU A 102 -11.53 -12.22 2.99
C LEU A 102 -12.09 -11.36 4.13
N ASN A 103 -11.23 -10.85 5.01
CA ASN A 103 -11.63 -9.96 6.10
C ASN A 103 -12.30 -8.68 5.59
N THR A 104 -11.78 -8.08 4.52
CA THR A 104 -12.42 -6.93 3.85
C THR A 104 -13.80 -7.31 3.31
N LEU A 105 -13.94 -8.47 2.66
CA LEU A 105 -15.25 -8.93 2.15
C LEU A 105 -16.27 -9.17 3.27
N ILE A 106 -15.85 -9.77 4.39
CA ILE A 106 -16.72 -10.00 5.56
C ILE A 106 -17.24 -8.66 6.11
N GLN A 107 -16.39 -7.62 6.14
CA GLN A 107 -16.76 -6.29 6.61
C GLN A 107 -17.67 -5.54 5.63
N GLU A 108 -17.36 -5.57 4.33
CA GLU A 108 -18.10 -4.84 3.31
C GLU A 108 -19.44 -5.50 2.94
N LYS A 109 -19.51 -6.83 3.04
CA LYS A 109 -20.64 -7.64 2.57
C LYS A 109 -21.03 -8.72 3.60
N PRO A 110 -21.35 -8.37 4.86
CA PRO A 110 -21.64 -9.35 5.92
C PRO A 110 -22.81 -10.29 5.57
N ASN A 111 -23.82 -9.79 4.85
CA ASN A 111 -24.98 -10.57 4.42
C ASN A 111 -24.63 -11.74 3.48
N VAL A 112 -23.48 -11.69 2.79
CA VAL A 112 -23.02 -12.81 1.95
C VAL A 112 -22.60 -14.01 2.82
N PHE A 113 -22.32 -13.80 4.10
CA PHE A 113 -21.81 -14.81 5.01
C PHE A 113 -22.83 -15.30 6.04
N SER A 114 -24.07 -14.79 6.03
CA SER A 114 -25.08 -15.08 7.05
C SER A 114 -25.50 -16.55 7.14
N ASP A 115 -25.33 -17.30 6.05
CA ASP A 115 -25.73 -18.71 5.95
C ASP A 115 -24.60 -19.67 6.34
N TYR A 116 -23.47 -19.15 6.81
CA TYR A 116 -22.27 -19.93 7.12
C TYR A 116 -21.83 -19.71 8.56
N ASN A 117 -21.21 -20.74 9.11
CA ASN A 117 -20.55 -20.68 10.41
C ASN A 117 -19.04 -20.78 10.22
N MET A 118 -18.29 -20.28 11.20
CA MET A 118 -16.83 -20.31 11.26
C MET A 118 -16.37 -21.01 12.54
N TRP A 119 -15.28 -21.76 12.43
CA TRP A 119 -14.55 -22.33 13.55
C TRP A 119 -13.11 -22.61 13.14
N TYR A 120 -12.23 -22.87 14.10
CA TYR A 120 -10.82 -23.10 13.83
C TYR A 120 -10.22 -24.16 14.75
N TRP A 121 -9.04 -24.64 14.35
CA TRP A 121 -8.17 -25.49 15.14
C TRP A 121 -6.84 -24.82 15.32
N GLN A 122 -6.34 -24.83 16.55
CA GLN A 122 -5.05 -24.26 16.89
C GLN A 122 -4.41 -25.10 17.98
N GLY A 123 -3.16 -25.53 17.76
CA GLY A 123 -2.46 -26.40 18.70
C GLY A 123 -3.18 -27.73 18.96
N GLY A 124 -3.93 -28.23 17.97
CA GLY A 124 -4.73 -29.47 18.10
C GLY A 124 -6.06 -29.30 18.83
N VAL A 125 -6.43 -28.10 19.26
CA VAL A 125 -7.70 -27.81 19.95
C VAL A 125 -8.66 -27.13 18.99
N ARG A 126 -9.91 -27.61 18.93
CA ARG A 126 -11.00 -27.04 18.14
C ARG A 126 -11.73 -25.95 18.94
N SER A 127 -12.06 -24.84 18.29
CA SER A 127 -12.90 -23.77 18.86
C SER A 127 -14.38 -24.14 18.85
N ASP A 128 -15.20 -23.37 19.58
CA ASP A 128 -16.64 -23.35 19.36
C ASP A 128 -16.99 -22.91 17.93
N ILE A 129 -18.21 -23.22 17.50
CA ILE A 129 -18.81 -22.76 16.24
C ILE A 129 -19.46 -21.39 16.48
N PHE A 130 -19.14 -20.41 15.64
CA PHE A 130 -19.69 -19.05 15.73
C PHE A 130 -19.99 -18.49 14.33
N ASP A 131 -20.76 -17.40 14.26
CA ASP A 131 -21.04 -16.72 12.99
C ASP A 131 -19.76 -16.25 12.30
N VAL A 132 -19.74 -16.25 10.96
CA VAL A 132 -18.58 -15.76 10.21
C VAL A 132 -18.24 -14.32 10.62
N ARG A 133 -17.01 -14.15 11.11
CA ARG A 133 -16.45 -12.87 11.51
C ARG A 133 -15.04 -12.71 10.98
N LYS A 134 -14.51 -11.50 11.09
CA LYS A 134 -13.12 -11.20 10.75
C LYS A 134 -12.18 -12.20 11.43
N ILE A 135 -11.25 -12.76 10.68
CA ILE A 135 -10.18 -13.62 11.19
C ILE A 135 -9.19 -12.74 11.96
N ASP A 136 -9.11 -12.98 13.27
CA ASP A 136 -8.22 -12.26 14.17
C ASP A 136 -6.75 -12.61 13.93
N SER A 137 -5.87 -11.64 14.17
CA SER A 137 -4.42 -11.80 13.94
C SER A 137 -3.79 -12.94 14.74
N GLU A 138 -4.37 -13.26 15.91
CA GLU A 138 -4.00 -14.38 16.78
C GLU A 138 -4.24 -15.75 16.13
N LEU A 139 -5.16 -15.83 15.18
CA LEU A 139 -5.41 -17.03 14.38
C LEU A 139 -4.47 -17.12 13.16
N ILE A 140 -3.77 -16.04 12.80
CA ILE A 140 -2.86 -15.99 11.65
C ILE A 140 -1.44 -16.41 12.06
N GLN A 141 -1.34 -17.63 12.55
CA GLN A 141 -0.08 -18.26 12.97
C GLN A 141 0.07 -19.67 12.44
N ASN A 142 1.33 -20.13 12.36
CA ASN A 142 1.66 -21.44 11.81
C ASN A 142 0.91 -22.56 12.58
N GLY A 143 0.33 -23.50 11.85
CA GLY A 143 -0.42 -24.63 12.42
C GLY A 143 -1.87 -24.32 12.78
N THR A 144 -2.39 -23.14 12.42
CA THR A 144 -3.83 -22.86 12.58
C THR A 144 -4.60 -23.32 11.34
N PHE A 145 -5.73 -23.99 11.53
CA PHE A 145 -6.68 -24.31 10.46
C PHE A 145 -7.98 -23.56 10.72
N ILE A 146 -8.41 -22.72 9.76
CA ILE A 146 -9.58 -21.85 9.90
C ILE A 146 -10.58 -22.27 8.84
N PHE A 147 -11.79 -22.60 9.25
CA PHE A 147 -12.85 -23.08 8.37
C PHE A 147 -14.06 -22.17 8.45
N PHE A 148 -14.72 -21.94 7.32
CA PHE A 148 -16.08 -21.42 7.31
C PHE A 148 -16.93 -22.12 6.25
N GLY A 149 -18.18 -22.42 6.60
CA GLY A 149 -19.09 -23.17 5.75
C GLY A 149 -20.25 -23.75 6.56
N LYS A 150 -20.71 -24.92 6.13
CA LYS A 150 -21.85 -25.61 6.75
C LYS A 150 -21.43 -26.94 7.35
N LEU A 151 -22.27 -27.41 8.27
CA LEU A 151 -22.21 -28.70 8.91
C LEU A 151 -23.56 -29.40 8.69
N ILE A 152 -23.54 -30.67 8.28
CA ILE A 152 -24.74 -31.50 8.14
C ILE A 152 -24.56 -32.80 8.90
N GLU A 153 -25.63 -33.36 9.45
CA GLU A 153 -25.58 -34.67 10.11
C GLU A 153 -25.17 -35.76 9.09
N LYS A 154 -24.38 -36.75 9.55
CA LYS A 154 -23.74 -37.75 8.68
C LYS A 154 -24.73 -38.61 7.89
N ASP A 155 -25.94 -38.82 8.41
CA ASP A 155 -27.03 -39.59 7.80
C ASP A 155 -27.94 -38.76 6.89
N LYS A 156 -27.74 -37.44 6.83
CA LYS A 156 -28.53 -36.49 6.03
C LYS A 156 -27.76 -35.90 4.84
N LEU A 157 -26.66 -36.54 4.42
CA LEU A 157 -25.83 -36.06 3.32
C LEU A 157 -26.66 -35.76 2.06
N ASN A 158 -26.59 -34.52 1.58
CA ASN A 158 -27.23 -34.05 0.37
C ASN A 158 -26.19 -33.43 -0.57
N TYR A 159 -25.78 -34.19 -1.58
CA TYR A 159 -24.75 -33.78 -2.54
C TYR A 159 -25.13 -32.52 -3.33
N ASN A 160 -26.42 -32.31 -3.62
CA ASN A 160 -26.88 -31.10 -4.31
C ASN A 160 -26.74 -29.86 -3.43
N GLU A 161 -27.02 -29.97 -2.12
CA GLU A 161 -26.83 -28.87 -1.18
C GLU A 161 -25.34 -28.51 -1.03
N ILE A 162 -24.46 -29.51 -0.99
CA ILE A 162 -23.00 -29.31 -0.93
C ILE A 162 -22.51 -28.56 -2.16
N LEU A 163 -22.90 -29.02 -3.35
CA LEU A 163 -22.50 -28.40 -4.62
C LEU A 163 -23.06 -26.99 -4.78
N GLN A 164 -24.34 -26.77 -4.45
CA GLN A 164 -24.94 -25.44 -4.43
C GLN A 164 -24.23 -24.50 -3.45
N THR A 165 -23.84 -25.02 -2.29
CA THR A 165 -23.07 -24.25 -1.30
C THR A 165 -21.70 -23.86 -1.85
N PHE A 166 -21.03 -24.75 -2.58
CA PHE A 166 -19.75 -24.43 -3.22
C PHE A 166 -19.86 -23.39 -4.32
N ASP A 167 -20.93 -23.43 -5.13
CA ASP A 167 -21.24 -22.39 -6.12
C ASP A 167 -21.49 -21.04 -5.44
N ASN A 168 -22.24 -21.01 -4.35
CA ASN A 168 -22.47 -19.78 -3.59
C ASN A 168 -21.18 -19.22 -2.97
N LEU A 169 -20.22 -20.09 -2.61
CA LEU A 169 -18.91 -19.70 -2.09
C LEU A 169 -17.89 -19.34 -3.20
N LEU A 170 -18.18 -19.66 -4.46
CA LEU A 170 -17.27 -19.45 -5.59
C LEU A 170 -16.96 -17.98 -5.89
N PRO A 171 -17.91 -17.02 -5.81
CA PRO A 171 -17.59 -15.60 -5.90
C PRO A 171 -16.60 -15.14 -4.83
N ILE A 172 -16.76 -15.59 -3.56
CA ILE A 172 -15.82 -15.27 -2.48
C ILE A 172 -14.43 -15.83 -2.82
N TYR A 173 -14.37 -17.09 -3.25
CA TYR A 173 -13.12 -17.72 -3.68
C TYR A 173 -12.45 -16.92 -4.81
N LYS A 174 -13.19 -16.54 -5.85
CA LYS A 174 -12.68 -15.73 -6.96
C LYS A 174 -12.15 -14.37 -6.48
N ASP A 175 -12.87 -13.64 -5.63
CA ASP A 175 -12.43 -12.33 -5.13
C ASP A 175 -11.14 -12.44 -4.29
N VAL A 176 -11.05 -13.46 -3.43
CA VAL A 176 -9.88 -13.70 -2.58
C VAL A 176 -8.68 -14.17 -3.41
N GLU A 177 -8.88 -15.10 -4.35
CA GLU A 177 -7.82 -15.74 -5.13
C GLU A 177 -7.45 -15.01 -6.41
N THR A 178 -8.23 -14.01 -6.82
CA THR A 178 -7.83 -13.10 -7.89
C THR A 178 -6.52 -12.47 -7.48
N LYS A 179 -5.47 -12.84 -8.20
CA LYS A 179 -4.19 -12.15 -8.12
C LYS A 179 -4.47 -10.71 -8.49
N GLU A 180 -4.28 -9.79 -7.55
CA GLU A 180 -3.77 -8.48 -7.96
C GLU A 180 -2.49 -8.79 -8.75
N LEU A 181 -2.23 -8.06 -9.82
CA LEU A 181 -1.07 -8.27 -10.68
C LEU A 181 0.24 -8.02 -9.91
N THR A 182 0.57 -8.86 -8.92
CA THR A 182 1.90 -9.04 -8.35
C THR A 182 2.70 -9.80 -9.39
N THR A 183 3.02 -9.08 -10.46
CA THR A 183 4.16 -9.39 -11.31
C THR A 183 5.43 -9.20 -10.48
N GLN A 184 6.50 -9.90 -10.84
CA GLN A 184 7.83 -9.90 -10.19
C GLN A 184 8.52 -8.52 -10.10
N THR A 185 7.80 -7.41 -10.19
CA THR A 185 8.29 -6.03 -10.21
C THR A 185 8.71 -5.46 -8.84
N GLN A 186 8.73 -6.24 -7.77
CA GLN A 186 8.95 -5.69 -6.41
C GLN A 186 10.40 -5.36 -6.03
N LEU A 187 11.32 -5.29 -7.00
CA LEU A 187 12.65 -4.70 -6.79
C LEU A 187 13.08 -3.71 -7.89
N THR A 188 12.25 -3.51 -8.91
CA THR A 188 12.59 -2.63 -10.03
C THR A 188 11.94 -1.26 -9.87
N LYS A 189 12.68 -0.22 -10.24
CA LYS A 189 12.26 1.17 -10.31
C LYS A 189 11.64 1.47 -11.68
N THR A 190 10.85 2.54 -11.76
CA THR A 190 10.41 3.09 -13.05
C THR A 190 10.46 4.61 -13.05
N CYS A 191 10.69 5.20 -14.22
CA CYS A 191 10.58 6.64 -14.43
C CYS A 191 9.56 6.91 -15.54
N VAL A 192 8.73 7.95 -15.37
CA VAL A 192 7.68 8.30 -16.33
C VAL A 192 7.66 9.79 -16.64
N LEU A 193 7.33 10.13 -17.88
CA LEU A 193 6.85 11.46 -18.25
C LEU A 193 5.35 11.52 -17.96
N LYS A 194 4.95 12.55 -17.23
CA LYS A 194 3.58 12.73 -16.77
C LYS A 194 3.03 14.09 -17.19
N PRO A 195 2.08 14.13 -18.14
CA PRO A 195 1.44 15.36 -18.55
C PRO A 195 0.68 16.03 -17.42
N ILE A 196 0.89 17.32 -17.27
CA ILE A 196 0.12 18.24 -16.44
C ILE A 196 -0.32 19.45 -17.27
N MET A 197 -1.36 20.14 -16.80
CA MET A 197 -1.82 21.39 -17.39
C MET A 197 -0.69 22.43 -17.44
N TRP A 198 -0.66 23.26 -18.49
CA TRP A 198 0.20 24.44 -18.52
C TRP A 198 -0.33 25.51 -17.56
N ASN A 199 0.55 26.07 -16.74
CA ASN A 199 0.22 27.10 -15.77
C ASN A 199 1.13 28.31 -15.97
N THR A 200 0.53 29.49 -16.08
CA THR A 200 1.24 30.75 -16.34
C THR A 200 1.73 31.45 -15.07
N ASP A 201 1.39 30.93 -13.90
CA ASP A 201 1.81 31.41 -12.58
C ASP A 201 2.88 30.50 -11.96
N ASN A 202 3.69 29.86 -12.82
CA ASN A 202 4.77 28.96 -12.46
C ASN A 202 4.38 27.89 -11.42
N TYR A 203 3.14 27.42 -11.47
CA TYR A 203 2.59 26.37 -10.61
C TYR A 203 2.64 26.70 -9.11
N LYS A 204 2.54 27.98 -8.75
CA LYS A 204 2.40 28.46 -7.36
C LYS A 204 0.94 28.62 -6.93
N GLY A 205 0.00 28.38 -7.84
CA GLY A 205 -1.42 28.58 -7.66
C GLY A 205 -2.15 28.53 -9.00
N PRO A 206 -3.49 28.58 -8.99
CA PRO A 206 -4.29 28.45 -10.19
C PRO A 206 -4.12 29.70 -11.06
N SER A 207 -3.73 29.51 -12.32
CA SER A 207 -3.41 30.64 -13.21
C SER A 207 -4.57 31.06 -14.12
N GLY A 208 -5.70 30.34 -14.06
CA GLY A 208 -6.86 30.56 -14.90
C GLY A 208 -6.62 30.19 -16.38
N PHE A 209 -5.55 29.44 -16.68
CA PHE A 209 -5.26 28.99 -18.04
C PHE A 209 -6.32 27.98 -18.50
N GLN A 210 -6.71 28.01 -19.77
CA GLN A 210 -7.73 27.10 -20.28
C GLN A 210 -7.12 25.75 -20.68
N SER A 211 -7.60 24.67 -20.05
CA SER A 211 -7.23 23.31 -20.41
C SER A 211 -8.02 22.80 -21.62
N ALA A 212 -7.39 21.97 -22.44
CA ALA A 212 -8.03 21.32 -23.59
C ALA A 212 -8.98 20.17 -23.19
N GLY A 213 -8.88 19.64 -21.97
CA GLY A 213 -9.68 18.50 -21.51
C GLY A 213 -9.47 18.15 -20.03
N GLY A 214 -10.28 17.20 -19.54
CA GLY A 214 -10.20 16.66 -18.19
C GLY A 214 -10.75 17.60 -17.11
N PHE A 215 -10.42 17.29 -15.85
CA PHE A 215 -10.94 17.99 -14.68
C PHE A 215 -10.77 19.52 -14.76
N SER A 216 -9.63 19.99 -15.24
CA SER A 216 -9.35 21.42 -15.34
C SER A 216 -10.13 22.15 -16.42
N LYS A 217 -10.56 21.44 -17.47
CA LYS A 217 -11.51 22.00 -18.44
C LYS A 217 -12.89 22.13 -17.82
N ASP A 218 -13.32 21.09 -17.09
CA ASP A 218 -14.69 20.99 -16.58
C ASP A 218 -14.92 21.93 -15.38
N ASN A 219 -13.89 22.17 -14.55
CA ASN A 219 -14.02 22.96 -13.31
C ASN A 219 -13.24 24.28 -13.35
N GLY A 220 -12.43 24.52 -14.39
CA GLY A 220 -11.67 25.76 -14.58
C GLY A 220 -10.36 25.88 -13.79
N TYR A 221 -9.95 24.84 -13.06
CA TYR A 221 -8.68 24.75 -12.32
C TYR A 221 -8.18 23.29 -12.25
N GLY A 222 -6.87 23.09 -12.09
CA GLY A 222 -6.25 21.77 -11.90
C GLY A 222 -5.55 21.65 -10.54
N HIS A 223 -5.55 20.46 -9.95
CA HIS A 223 -4.84 20.22 -8.67
C HIS A 223 -3.31 20.26 -8.83
N GLU A 224 -2.80 20.02 -10.04
CA GLU A 224 -1.38 20.15 -10.38
C GLU A 224 -0.84 21.59 -10.32
N GLU A 225 -1.73 22.60 -10.26
CA GLU A 225 -1.35 24.02 -10.36
C GLU A 225 -0.58 24.56 -9.16
N TRP A 226 -0.43 23.76 -8.10
CA TRP A 226 0.40 24.06 -6.91
C TRP A 226 1.67 23.21 -6.81
N ASN A 227 2.03 22.46 -7.85
CA ASN A 227 3.20 21.57 -7.77
C ASN A 227 4.49 22.31 -7.42
N ASN A 228 4.60 23.61 -7.71
CA ASN A 228 5.73 24.47 -7.35
C ASN A 228 5.43 25.44 -6.18
N ASP A 229 4.38 25.22 -5.42
CA ASP A 229 4.10 26.03 -4.21
C ASP A 229 5.10 25.67 -3.11
N ASP A 230 5.88 26.64 -2.65
CA ASP A 230 6.89 26.47 -1.60
C ASP A 230 6.28 26.02 -0.26
N ASN A 231 4.99 26.25 -0.05
CA ASN A 231 4.26 25.85 1.16
C ASN A 231 3.71 24.42 1.09
N TRP A 232 3.77 23.75 -0.08
CA TRP A 232 3.33 22.36 -0.24
C TRP A 232 4.40 21.37 0.24
N VAL A 233 4.83 21.55 1.48
CA VAL A 233 5.80 20.69 2.16
C VAL A 233 5.18 20.18 3.45
N TRP A 234 4.95 18.87 3.51
CA TRP A 234 4.37 18.19 4.66
C TRP A 234 5.44 17.33 5.33
N ARG A 235 5.87 17.72 6.53
CA ARG A 235 6.79 16.91 7.38
C ARG A 235 8.04 16.42 6.63
N ASN A 236 8.73 17.35 5.95
CA ASN A 236 9.89 17.14 5.07
C ASN A 236 9.62 16.40 3.76
N PHE A 237 8.37 16.09 3.44
CA PHE A 237 7.99 15.64 2.11
C PHE A 237 7.47 16.81 1.29
N LYS A 238 7.99 16.99 0.08
CA LYS A 238 7.27 17.74 -0.93
C LYS A 238 6.02 16.96 -1.32
N VAL A 239 4.87 17.61 -1.28
CA VAL A 239 3.62 17.02 -1.76
C VAL A 239 3.21 17.65 -3.08
N PHE A 240 2.62 16.87 -3.98
CA PHE A 240 2.28 17.32 -5.32
C PHE A 240 1.19 16.45 -5.95
N HIS A 241 0.62 16.92 -7.05
CA HIS A 241 -0.47 16.25 -7.75
C HIS A 241 -0.16 16.01 -9.23
N THR A 242 -0.43 14.78 -9.66
CA THR A 242 -0.73 14.42 -11.05
C THR A 242 -1.76 13.29 -11.01
N GLU A 243 -2.54 13.10 -12.08
CA GLU A 243 -3.45 11.94 -12.14
C GLU A 243 -2.67 10.61 -12.01
N SER A 244 -3.24 9.59 -11.37
CA SER A 244 -2.57 8.31 -11.16
C SER A 244 -3.06 7.22 -12.10
N LYS A 245 -2.34 6.10 -12.15
CA LYS A 245 -2.76 4.84 -12.79
C LYS A 245 -2.36 3.67 -11.88
N PRO A 246 -3.08 2.54 -11.91
CA PRO A 246 -2.80 1.39 -11.04
C PRO A 246 -1.31 0.98 -11.02
N LYS A 247 -0.69 0.91 -12.20
CA LYS A 247 0.73 0.52 -12.30
C LYS A 247 1.71 1.54 -11.67
N LEU A 248 1.37 2.83 -11.64
CA LEU A 248 2.19 3.82 -10.94
C LEU A 248 2.04 3.69 -9.42
N LEU A 249 0.83 3.38 -8.96
CA LEU A 249 0.57 3.13 -7.53
C LEU A 249 1.42 1.96 -7.03
N GLU A 250 1.53 0.88 -7.82
CA GLU A 250 2.41 -0.26 -7.51
C GLU A 250 3.85 0.15 -7.23
N TYR A 251 4.49 0.91 -8.13
CA TYR A 251 5.87 1.38 -7.95
C TYR A 251 6.01 2.39 -6.79
N SER A 252 4.96 3.16 -6.51
CA SER A 252 4.99 4.15 -5.43
C SER A 252 4.85 3.55 -4.02
N ASN A 253 4.52 2.26 -3.87
CA ASN A 253 4.43 1.63 -2.54
C ASN A 253 5.77 1.70 -1.79
N ASP A 254 6.87 1.58 -2.53
CA ASP A 254 8.21 1.40 -1.98
C ASP A 254 9.18 2.52 -2.43
N GLY A 255 8.67 3.65 -2.93
CA GLY A 255 9.52 4.75 -3.42
C GLY A 255 10.24 4.42 -4.73
N ASN A 256 9.74 3.43 -5.48
CA ASN A 256 10.32 2.95 -6.74
C ASN A 256 9.79 3.69 -7.97
N LEU A 257 9.07 4.81 -7.77
CA LEU A 257 8.55 5.66 -8.83
C LEU A 257 9.34 6.97 -8.94
N GLY A 258 9.72 7.32 -10.16
CA GLY A 258 10.15 8.66 -10.56
C GLY A 258 9.19 9.28 -11.58
N ILE A 259 8.90 10.56 -11.43
CA ILE A 259 7.95 11.31 -12.26
C ILE A 259 8.65 12.56 -12.78
N VAL A 260 8.78 12.68 -14.10
CA VAL A 260 9.10 13.93 -14.78
C VAL A 260 7.80 14.57 -15.22
N MET A 261 7.48 15.72 -14.67
CA MET A 261 6.27 16.47 -15.03
C MET A 261 6.52 17.20 -16.34
N ILE A 262 5.62 16.99 -17.30
CA ILE A 262 5.69 17.62 -18.62
C ILE A 262 4.41 18.41 -18.90
N ALA A 263 4.52 19.54 -19.59
CA ALA A 263 3.39 20.37 -19.97
C ALA A 263 3.47 20.74 -21.44
N SER A 264 2.30 20.87 -22.09
CA SER A 264 2.22 21.27 -23.50
C SER A 264 1.81 22.73 -23.62
N PHE A 265 2.57 23.52 -24.36
CA PHE A 265 2.29 24.92 -24.62
C PHE A 265 2.70 25.30 -26.04
N GLU A 266 1.82 26.00 -26.76
CA GLU A 266 2.03 26.41 -28.16
C GLU A 266 2.55 25.27 -29.07
N LYS A 267 1.91 24.09 -28.97
CA LYS A 267 2.26 22.86 -29.71
C LYS A 267 3.65 22.27 -29.41
N LYS A 268 4.37 22.82 -28.43
CA LYS A 268 5.64 22.28 -27.92
C LYS A 268 5.41 21.59 -26.58
N GLN A 269 6.35 20.73 -26.18
CA GLN A 269 6.30 19.98 -24.92
C GLN A 269 7.53 20.32 -24.08
N TYR A 270 7.30 20.63 -22.81
CA TYR A 270 8.33 21.06 -21.88
C TYR A 270 8.35 20.16 -20.65
N ALA A 271 9.52 19.83 -20.13
CA ALA A 271 9.64 19.35 -18.76
C ALA A 271 9.69 20.55 -17.82
N VAL A 272 8.96 20.47 -16.71
CA VAL A 272 8.81 21.58 -15.76
C VAL A 272 9.30 21.23 -14.36
N GLY A 273 9.42 19.94 -14.05
CA GLY A 273 10.02 19.47 -12.81
C GLY A 273 10.16 17.95 -12.78
N ILE A 274 10.82 17.45 -11.74
CA ILE A 274 11.07 16.04 -11.50
C ILE A 274 10.91 15.71 -10.01
N ALA A 275 10.32 14.55 -9.75
CA ALA A 275 10.23 13.93 -8.44
C ALA A 275 10.77 12.50 -8.54
N THR A 276 11.60 12.09 -7.58
CA THR A 276 12.08 10.71 -7.42
C THR A 276 11.70 10.20 -6.04
N ASN A 277 11.85 8.91 -5.77
CA ASN A 277 11.47 8.34 -4.48
C ASN A 277 10.00 8.68 -4.11
N VAL A 278 9.11 8.52 -5.09
CA VAL A 278 7.72 8.98 -4.99
C VAL A 278 6.84 7.93 -4.33
N TYR A 279 6.05 8.37 -3.35
CA TYR A 279 5.01 7.61 -2.67
C TYR A 279 3.63 8.19 -3.00
N HIS A 280 2.61 7.35 -3.01
CA HIS A 280 1.23 7.83 -3.08
C HIS A 280 0.65 8.05 -1.68
N ASN A 281 -0.26 9.02 -1.58
CA ASN A 281 -1.03 9.27 -0.37
C ASN A 281 -2.37 8.52 -0.45
N ASP A 282 -2.68 7.75 0.59
CA ASP A 282 -4.01 7.16 0.77
C ASP A 282 -5.06 8.21 1.17
N ILE A 283 -6.33 7.81 1.28
CA ILE A 283 -7.44 8.73 1.52
C ILE A 283 -7.30 9.46 2.87
N ASP A 284 -6.86 8.76 3.91
CA ASP A 284 -6.76 9.34 5.25
C ASP A 284 -5.53 10.23 5.37
N GLU A 285 -4.42 9.83 4.76
CA GLU A 285 -3.22 10.65 4.67
C GLU A 285 -3.47 11.94 3.88
N ARG A 286 -4.25 11.89 2.78
CA ARG A 286 -4.66 13.09 2.05
C ARG A 286 -5.45 14.07 2.91
N LYS A 287 -6.40 13.58 3.72
CA LYS A 287 -7.17 14.42 4.64
C LYS A 287 -6.26 15.06 5.68
N LEU A 288 -5.31 14.29 6.21
CA LEU A 288 -4.35 14.75 7.20
C LEU A 288 -3.43 15.84 6.63
N ILE A 289 -2.84 15.60 5.45
CA ILE A 289 -2.03 16.59 4.72
C ILE A 289 -2.84 17.86 4.46
N ALA A 290 -4.08 17.73 3.97
CA ALA A 290 -4.92 18.87 3.64
C ALA A 290 -5.31 19.70 4.87
N SER A 291 -5.47 19.04 6.02
CA SER A 291 -5.70 19.71 7.30
C SER A 291 -4.46 20.47 7.77
N GLU A 292 -3.29 19.82 7.81
CA GLU A 292 -2.05 20.44 8.31
C GLU A 292 -1.54 21.56 7.39
N LEU A 293 -1.72 21.44 6.07
CA LEU A 293 -1.35 22.47 5.09
C LEU A 293 -2.46 23.51 4.86
N ASN A 294 -3.58 23.40 5.57
CA ASN A 294 -4.73 24.28 5.45
C ASN A 294 -5.24 24.45 4.01
N ASN A 295 -5.22 23.35 3.24
CA ASN A 295 -5.54 23.36 1.81
C ASN A 295 -6.97 23.85 1.53
N TYR A 296 -7.89 23.70 2.48
CA TYR A 296 -9.27 24.18 2.30
C TYR A 296 -9.34 25.68 1.99
N GLU A 297 -8.42 26.49 2.54
CA GLU A 297 -8.38 27.94 2.31
C GLU A 297 -7.99 28.32 0.88
N ASN A 298 -7.45 27.39 0.09
CA ASN A 298 -7.15 27.63 -1.32
C ASN A 298 -8.40 27.90 -2.17
N HIS A 299 -9.61 27.65 -1.64
CA HIS A 299 -10.85 28.05 -2.31
C HIS A 299 -10.90 29.55 -2.66
N HIS A 300 -10.24 30.40 -1.86
CA HIS A 300 -10.18 31.84 -2.11
C HIS A 300 -9.48 32.16 -3.44
N GLN A 301 -8.30 31.57 -3.69
CA GLN A 301 -7.54 31.79 -4.92
C GLN A 301 -8.15 31.09 -6.14
N VAL A 302 -8.78 29.92 -5.93
CA VAL A 302 -9.48 29.19 -6.99
C VAL A 302 -10.71 29.96 -7.46
N TRP A 303 -11.53 30.48 -6.55
CA TRP A 303 -12.73 31.24 -6.90
C TRP A 303 -12.42 32.56 -7.62
N GLN A 304 -11.23 33.15 -7.42
CA GLN A 304 -10.83 34.37 -8.12
C GLN A 304 -10.67 34.17 -9.63
N GLN A 305 -10.46 32.93 -10.09
CA GLN A 305 -10.23 32.62 -11.49
C GLN A 305 -11.50 32.77 -12.33
N GLY A 306 -11.41 33.52 -13.42
CA GLY A 306 -12.54 33.70 -14.35
C GLY A 306 -12.96 32.41 -15.05
N THR A 307 -12.07 31.42 -15.20
CA THR A 307 -12.40 30.07 -15.67
C THR A 307 -13.30 29.32 -14.69
N VAL A 308 -12.99 29.36 -13.40
CA VAL A 308 -13.78 28.72 -12.34
C VAL A 308 -15.15 29.39 -12.23
N LYS A 309 -15.19 30.73 -12.15
CA LYS A 309 -16.48 31.45 -12.10
C LYS A 309 -17.41 31.09 -13.26
N ARG A 310 -16.87 30.90 -14.47
CA ARG A 310 -17.66 30.46 -15.63
C ARG A 310 -18.09 29.00 -15.54
N ALA A 311 -17.23 28.10 -15.05
CA ALA A 311 -17.56 26.68 -14.89
C ALA A 311 -18.70 26.44 -13.89
N PHE A 312 -18.87 27.35 -12.93
CA PHE A 312 -19.90 27.29 -11.89
C PHE A 312 -20.98 28.38 -12.06
N ASP A 313 -21.16 28.97 -13.25
CA ASP A 313 -22.20 29.98 -13.52
C ASP A 313 -22.25 31.17 -12.53
N ASN A 314 -21.09 31.57 -12.00
CA ASN A 314 -20.89 32.54 -10.92
C ASN A 314 -21.58 32.18 -9.58
N ASP A 315 -22.00 30.93 -9.42
CA ASP A 315 -22.50 30.38 -8.17
C ASP A 315 -21.35 29.94 -7.25
N LYS A 316 -21.06 30.78 -6.26
CA LYS A 316 -20.02 30.50 -5.26
C LYS A 316 -20.40 29.34 -4.33
N GLU A 317 -21.68 29.14 -4.03
CA GLU A 317 -22.13 28.09 -3.12
C GLU A 317 -21.91 26.71 -3.75
N SER A 318 -22.34 26.55 -5.01
CA SER A 318 -22.07 25.34 -5.80
C SER A 318 -20.57 25.04 -5.91
N PHE A 319 -19.74 26.06 -6.15
CA PHE A 319 -18.29 25.90 -6.13
C PHE A 319 -17.76 25.44 -4.76
N LEU A 320 -18.24 26.01 -3.65
CA LEU A 320 -17.79 25.62 -2.32
C LEU A 320 -18.18 24.17 -1.97
N GLU A 321 -19.34 23.70 -2.40
CA GLU A 321 -19.74 22.30 -2.28
C GLU A 321 -18.86 21.35 -3.09
N HIS A 322 -18.50 21.76 -4.30
CA HIS A 322 -17.51 21.05 -5.11
C HIS A 322 -16.14 21.04 -4.43
N TRP A 323 -15.66 22.18 -3.95
CA TRP A 323 -14.34 22.32 -3.33
C TRP A 323 -14.20 21.47 -2.06
N LYS A 324 -15.24 21.42 -1.22
CA LYS A 324 -15.29 20.55 -0.03
C LYS A 324 -15.01 19.08 -0.33
N LYS A 325 -15.26 18.62 -1.56
CA LYS A 325 -15.01 17.23 -1.99
C LYS A 325 -13.61 17.02 -2.61
N ASN A 326 -12.93 18.09 -3.01
CA ASN A 326 -11.72 18.02 -3.84
C ASN A 326 -10.47 18.66 -3.21
N TYR A 327 -10.60 19.48 -2.16
CA TYR A 327 -9.45 20.18 -1.54
C TYR A 327 -8.36 19.25 -0.97
N THR A 328 -8.69 17.97 -0.75
CA THR A 328 -7.75 16.95 -0.24
C THR A 328 -6.91 16.29 -1.33
N TRP A 329 -7.06 16.67 -2.59
CA TRP A 329 -6.45 15.97 -3.73
C TRP A 329 -4.96 16.27 -3.90
N VAL A 330 -4.16 15.62 -3.06
CA VAL A 330 -2.70 15.62 -3.12
C VAL A 330 -2.24 14.17 -3.28
N GLN A 331 -2.04 13.74 -4.52
CA GLN A 331 -1.89 12.31 -4.84
C GLN A 331 -0.52 11.74 -4.41
N TRP A 332 0.52 12.57 -4.43
CA TRP A 332 1.90 12.12 -4.29
C TRP A 332 2.63 12.87 -3.19
N LYS A 333 3.68 12.23 -2.68
CA LYS A 333 4.72 12.84 -1.85
C LYS A 333 6.09 12.23 -2.17
N CYS A 334 7.14 12.97 -1.94
CA CYS A 334 8.53 12.48 -1.98
C CYS A 334 9.39 13.31 -1.01
N PRO A 335 10.53 12.79 -0.51
CA PRO A 335 11.44 13.60 0.28
C PRO A 335 11.79 14.91 -0.44
N THR A 336 11.92 16.01 0.29
CA THR A 336 12.10 17.34 -0.32
C THR A 336 13.37 17.40 -1.18
N GLU A 337 14.42 16.70 -0.79
CA GLU A 337 15.67 16.54 -1.53
C GLU A 337 15.54 15.72 -2.83
N ASN A 338 14.47 14.94 -2.97
CA ASN A 338 14.15 14.17 -4.17
C ASN A 338 13.19 14.90 -5.14
N TYR A 339 12.85 16.16 -4.84
CA TYR A 339 12.01 17.01 -5.68
C TYR A 339 12.79 18.20 -6.25
N CYS A 340 12.56 18.50 -7.51
CA CYS A 340 13.11 19.68 -8.17
C CYS A 340 12.08 20.25 -9.16
N TRP A 341 11.70 21.50 -8.95
CA TRP A 341 11.02 22.29 -9.96
C TRP A 341 12.05 23.09 -10.75
N PHE A 342 11.93 23.10 -12.08
CA PHE A 342 12.94 23.76 -12.92
C PHE A 342 12.71 25.26 -12.95
N GLU A 343 13.81 26.04 -12.86
CA GLU A 343 13.75 27.51 -12.94
C GLU A 343 13.08 27.98 -14.24
N LYS A 344 13.29 27.23 -15.33
CA LYS A 344 12.65 27.47 -16.63
C LYS A 344 12.17 26.13 -17.21
N PRO A 345 10.99 26.10 -17.84
CA PRO A 345 10.53 24.93 -18.59
C PRO A 345 11.56 24.52 -19.65
N VAL A 346 11.98 23.26 -19.62
CA VAL A 346 12.99 22.70 -20.53
C VAL A 346 12.28 22.13 -21.75
N LEU A 347 12.56 22.69 -22.93
CA LEU A 347 11.99 22.19 -24.19
C LEU A 347 12.45 20.75 -24.44
N LEU A 348 11.50 19.84 -24.61
CA LEU A 348 11.76 18.43 -24.92
C LEU A 348 11.73 18.21 -26.43
N ASN A 349 12.67 17.39 -26.91
CA ASN A 349 12.60 16.81 -28.24
C ASN A 349 11.98 15.40 -28.14
N PRO A 350 10.75 15.19 -28.66
CA PRO A 350 10.08 13.89 -28.57
C PRO A 350 10.88 12.71 -29.14
N GLN A 351 11.71 12.98 -30.14
CA GLN A 351 12.57 11.98 -30.79
C GLN A 351 13.59 11.38 -29.81
N ASP A 352 14.09 12.16 -28.85
CA ASP A 352 15.08 11.71 -27.88
C ASP A 352 14.50 10.69 -26.88
N PHE A 353 13.17 10.68 -26.69
CA PHE A 353 12.52 9.83 -25.68
C PHE A 353 11.77 8.63 -26.23
N SER A 354 11.19 8.74 -27.43
CA SER A 354 10.36 7.67 -27.99
C SER A 354 10.52 7.43 -29.49
N GLY A 355 11.40 8.18 -30.17
CA GLY A 355 11.51 8.13 -31.63
C GLY A 355 10.25 8.60 -32.37
N LYS A 356 9.31 9.27 -31.67
CA LYS A 356 8.05 9.77 -32.23
C LYS A 356 8.08 11.28 -32.37
N ASP A 357 7.18 11.83 -33.17
CA ASP A 357 7.04 13.27 -33.38
C ASP A 357 6.38 14.01 -32.21
N LYS A 358 5.77 13.28 -31.26
CA LYS A 358 5.12 13.84 -30.09
C LYS A 358 5.18 12.87 -28.90
N LEU A 359 5.38 13.42 -27.72
CA LEU A 359 5.25 12.71 -26.44
C LEU A 359 3.78 12.64 -26.02
N ILE A 360 3.50 11.79 -25.04
CA ILE A 360 2.19 11.75 -24.39
C ILE A 360 1.76 13.15 -23.92
N SER A 361 0.48 13.49 -24.10
CA SER A 361 -0.05 14.83 -23.76
C SER A 361 -1.36 14.80 -22.98
N MET A 362 -2.00 13.64 -22.84
CA MET A 362 -3.22 13.50 -22.04
C MET A 362 -2.89 13.43 -20.55
N HIS A 363 -3.52 14.29 -19.74
CA HIS A 363 -3.28 14.36 -18.28
C HIS A 363 -3.54 13.01 -17.60
N GLY A 364 -4.52 12.22 -18.06
CA GLY A 364 -4.80 10.88 -17.57
C GLY A 364 -3.96 9.76 -18.15
N SER A 365 -2.81 10.06 -18.75
CA SER A 365 -1.88 9.07 -19.27
C SER A 365 -0.46 9.32 -18.78
N TYR A 366 0.47 8.45 -19.13
CA TYR A 366 1.90 8.59 -18.85
C TYR A 366 2.70 7.88 -19.92
N GLN A 367 3.97 8.22 -20.05
CA GLN A 367 4.92 7.54 -20.93
C GLN A 367 6.11 7.10 -20.09
N ARG A 368 6.48 5.82 -20.14
CA ARG A 368 7.69 5.35 -19.45
C ARG A 368 8.93 5.87 -20.15
N VAL A 369 9.97 6.17 -19.38
CA VAL A 369 11.26 6.66 -19.87
C VAL A 369 12.41 6.02 -19.10
N LEU A 370 13.53 5.85 -19.79
CA LEU A 370 14.74 5.30 -19.19
C LEU A 370 15.42 6.39 -18.37
N PRO A 371 15.99 6.06 -17.21
CA PRO A 371 16.70 7.03 -16.37
C PRO A 371 17.87 7.70 -17.11
N GLN A 372 18.52 6.97 -18.03
CA GLN A 372 19.57 7.54 -18.88
C GLN A 372 19.07 8.73 -19.69
N LEU A 373 17.90 8.64 -20.31
CA LEU A 373 17.35 9.71 -21.15
C LEU A 373 17.03 10.94 -20.31
N VAL A 374 16.46 10.72 -19.11
CA VAL A 374 16.23 11.79 -18.14
C VAL A 374 17.54 12.49 -17.76
N LEU A 375 18.59 11.72 -17.45
CA LEU A 375 19.91 12.29 -17.11
C LEU A 375 20.54 13.02 -18.30
N GLU A 376 20.46 12.48 -19.51
CA GLU A 376 21.05 13.07 -20.71
C GLU A 376 20.36 14.39 -21.11
N THR A 377 19.04 14.49 -20.91
CA THR A 377 18.28 15.68 -21.30
C THR A 377 18.16 16.72 -20.18
N LEU A 378 18.05 16.30 -18.92
CA LEU A 378 17.58 17.18 -17.84
C LEU A 378 18.57 17.39 -16.69
N SER A 379 19.67 16.64 -16.60
CA SER A 379 20.55 16.66 -15.40
C SER A 379 21.09 18.03 -15.02
N ASP A 380 21.37 18.91 -15.98
CA ASP A 380 21.82 20.28 -15.70
C ASP A 380 20.81 21.10 -14.86
N ASN A 381 19.52 20.75 -14.91
CA ASN A 381 18.44 21.44 -14.19
C ASN A 381 18.26 20.95 -12.75
N PHE A 382 18.94 19.87 -12.36
CA PHE A 382 18.91 19.32 -11.00
C PHE A 382 20.30 18.86 -10.55
N ALA A 383 21.35 19.48 -11.08
CA ALA A 383 22.73 19.11 -10.79
C ALA A 383 23.10 19.34 -9.30
N ASP A 384 22.39 20.25 -8.63
CA ASP A 384 22.49 20.55 -7.20
C ASP A 384 21.68 19.58 -6.32
N LYS A 385 20.97 18.61 -6.91
CA LYS A 385 20.13 17.62 -6.22
C LYS A 385 20.73 16.21 -6.31
N PRO A 386 21.74 15.89 -5.49
CA PRO A 386 22.45 14.61 -5.57
C PRO A 386 21.54 13.40 -5.32
N GLN A 387 20.47 13.54 -4.54
CA GLN A 387 19.54 12.44 -4.23
C GLN A 387 18.70 12.03 -5.45
N ILE A 388 18.39 12.98 -6.35
CA ILE A 388 17.71 12.69 -7.62
C ILE A 388 18.65 11.89 -8.54
N ILE A 389 19.90 12.33 -8.64
CA ILE A 389 20.93 11.66 -9.45
C ILE A 389 21.23 10.26 -8.90
N ASP A 390 21.40 10.12 -7.59
CA ASP A 390 21.65 8.83 -6.94
C ASP A 390 20.47 7.88 -7.16
N TRP A 391 19.22 8.35 -6.99
CA TRP A 391 18.04 7.54 -7.23
C TRP A 391 17.96 7.05 -8.69
N LEU A 392 18.27 7.91 -9.67
CA LEU A 392 18.28 7.59 -11.11
C LEU A 392 19.44 6.67 -11.53
N THR A 393 20.51 6.59 -10.74
CA THR A 393 21.72 5.82 -11.08
C THR A 393 21.92 4.56 -10.24
N THR A 394 21.00 4.26 -9.32
CA THR A 394 21.06 3.09 -8.42
C THR A 394 19.81 2.22 -8.51
N GLY A 395 19.91 0.96 -8.06
CA GLY A 395 18.83 -0.02 -8.15
C GLY A 395 18.74 -0.67 -9.54
N GLU A 396 17.69 -1.45 -9.78
CA GLU A 396 17.35 -1.98 -11.11
C GLU A 396 16.13 -1.23 -11.63
N PHE A 397 16.04 -0.98 -12.93
CA PHE A 397 14.86 -0.33 -13.54
C PHE A 397 14.10 -1.35 -14.39
N ASP A 398 12.78 -1.27 -14.37
CA ASP A 398 11.91 -2.02 -15.28
C ASP A 398 12.22 -1.54 -16.71
N THR A 399 12.71 -2.46 -17.54
CA THR A 399 13.02 -2.21 -18.96
C THR A 399 12.18 -3.05 -19.92
N ASP A 400 11.15 -3.74 -19.43
CA ASP A 400 10.35 -4.70 -20.22
C ASP A 400 9.53 -4.03 -21.34
N TRP A 401 9.57 -2.70 -21.42
CA TRP A 401 8.85 -1.84 -22.34
C TRP A 401 9.77 -1.17 -23.38
N VAL A 402 11.07 -1.45 -23.34
CA VAL A 402 12.07 -0.86 -24.23
C VAL A 402 12.26 -1.77 -25.45
N ASP A 403 12.22 -1.20 -26.66
CA ASP A 403 12.52 -1.94 -27.90
C ASP A 403 13.92 -2.54 -27.85
N SER A 404 14.07 -3.75 -28.40
CA SER A 404 15.31 -4.56 -28.35
C SER A 404 16.57 -3.85 -28.85
N ASP A 405 16.41 -2.80 -29.66
CA ASP A 405 17.51 -2.03 -30.26
C ASP A 405 18.04 -0.90 -29.37
N THR A 406 17.33 -0.53 -28.30
CA THR A 406 17.76 0.55 -27.39
C THR A 406 18.81 0.03 -26.41
N LYS A 407 20.06 0.45 -26.57
CA LYS A 407 21.15 0.07 -25.66
C LYS A 407 20.96 0.71 -24.28
N VAL A 408 20.47 -0.06 -23.31
CA VAL A 408 20.45 0.33 -21.90
C VAL A 408 21.88 0.42 -21.36
N LYS A 409 22.34 1.61 -20.98
CA LYS A 409 23.64 1.75 -20.28
C LYS A 409 23.53 1.14 -18.89
N SER A 410 24.60 0.45 -18.46
CA SER A 410 24.66 -0.07 -17.09
C SER A 410 24.67 1.06 -16.06
N ASN A 411 24.01 0.83 -14.92
CA ASN A 411 23.91 1.80 -13.83
C ASN A 411 25.29 2.23 -13.30
N THR A 412 26.28 1.32 -13.31
CA THR A 412 27.68 1.64 -12.99
C THR A 412 28.28 2.72 -13.89
N LYS A 413 27.98 2.69 -15.20
CA LYS A 413 28.47 3.69 -16.16
C LYS A 413 27.76 5.04 -15.98
N LEU A 414 26.46 5.02 -15.73
CA LEU A 414 25.68 6.24 -15.45
C LEU A 414 26.17 6.90 -14.17
N ARG A 415 26.34 6.13 -13.09
CA ARG A 415 26.89 6.60 -11.82
C ARG A 415 28.25 7.27 -12.03
N LYS A 416 29.20 6.59 -12.68
CA LYS A 416 30.53 7.17 -12.97
C LYS A 416 30.49 8.50 -13.74
N ARG A 417 29.48 8.70 -14.60
CA ARG A 417 29.34 9.92 -15.41
C ARG A 417 28.70 11.09 -14.65
N TYR A 418 27.69 10.80 -13.83
CA TYR A 418 26.84 11.84 -13.24
C TYR A 418 27.01 12.02 -11.73
N SER A 419 27.54 11.04 -11.00
CA SER A 419 27.87 11.23 -9.58
C SER A 419 29.24 11.89 -9.44
N SER A 420 29.27 13.16 -9.09
CA SER A 420 30.47 13.85 -8.61
C SER A 420 30.74 13.45 -7.16
N SER A 421 31.98 13.05 -6.86
CA SER A 421 32.50 12.53 -5.58
C SER A 421 32.28 11.03 -5.31
N GLY A 422 33.39 10.34 -5.03
CA GLY A 422 33.48 8.91 -4.79
C GLY A 422 32.89 8.49 -3.43
N ALA A 423 31.57 8.40 -3.35
CA ALA A 423 30.93 7.59 -2.32
C ALA A 423 31.03 6.11 -2.75
N ASN A 424 32.07 5.43 -2.26
CA ASN A 424 32.08 3.96 -2.17
C ASN A 424 30.90 3.53 -1.29
N ALA A 425 29.70 3.41 -1.86
CA ALA A 425 28.63 2.68 -1.22
C ALA A 425 28.99 1.19 -1.37
N PRO A 426 29.28 0.47 -0.28
CA PRO A 426 29.59 -0.94 -0.38
C PRO A 426 28.36 -1.67 -0.90
N ALA A 427 28.57 -2.53 -1.89
CA ALA A 427 27.62 -3.55 -2.22
C ALA A 427 27.55 -4.53 -1.04
N SER A 428 26.61 -4.31 -0.12
CA SER A 428 26.25 -5.30 0.90
C SER A 428 24.74 -5.42 0.97
N ARG A 429 24.22 -6.43 0.26
CA ARG A 429 23.11 -7.22 0.78
C ARG A 429 23.54 -7.71 2.17
N ALA A 430 22.63 -7.55 3.13
CA ALA A 430 22.76 -7.85 4.57
C ALA A 430 23.39 -6.73 5.43
N PHE A 431 22.57 -6.23 6.37
CA PHE A 431 22.89 -5.33 7.48
C PHE A 431 23.24 -3.87 7.10
N SER A 432 22.22 -3.09 6.73
CA SER A 432 22.27 -1.63 6.84
C SER A 432 22.19 -1.23 8.32
N TYR A 433 23.33 -1.28 9.02
CA TYR A 433 23.48 -0.56 10.28
C TYR A 433 23.68 0.92 9.99
N TRP A 434 22.97 1.72 10.78
CA TRP A 434 23.12 3.15 10.97
C TRP A 434 24.59 3.57 11.01
N ILE A 435 25.05 4.24 9.95
CA ILE A 435 26.27 5.03 9.94
C ILE A 435 25.87 6.45 9.51
N ASN A 436 26.02 7.38 10.44
CA ASN A 436 26.02 8.85 10.33
C ASN A 436 25.25 9.50 9.16
N GLY A 437 24.16 10.19 9.51
CA GLY A 437 23.82 11.47 8.90
C GLY A 437 22.77 11.49 7.79
N GLN A 438 22.28 10.34 7.31
CA GLN A 438 21.10 10.30 6.43
C GLN A 438 19.88 9.89 7.23
N ARG A 439 19.06 10.88 7.60
CA ARG A 439 17.71 10.64 8.13
C ARG A 439 16.89 10.06 6.97
N ASN A 440 16.80 8.74 6.87
CA ASN A 440 15.87 8.10 5.95
C ASN A 440 14.46 8.48 6.40
N ILE A 441 13.84 9.43 5.70
CA ILE A 441 12.51 9.91 6.01
C ILE A 441 11.53 8.81 5.58
N GLU A 442 11.12 7.97 6.53
CA GLU A 442 10.15 6.90 6.25
C GLU A 442 8.74 7.51 6.17
N PRO A 443 8.02 7.34 5.04
CA PRO A 443 6.66 7.86 4.86
C PRO A 443 5.68 7.48 5.97
N LEU A 444 5.85 6.28 6.53
CA LEU A 444 5.00 5.77 7.60
C LEU A 444 5.26 6.46 8.94
N HIS A 445 6.50 6.94 9.16
CA HIS A 445 6.89 7.67 10.36
C HIS A 445 6.19 9.03 10.40
N ALA A 446 6.28 9.79 9.30
CA ALA A 446 5.57 11.06 9.16
C ALA A 446 4.05 10.92 9.38
N LYS A 447 3.44 9.87 8.82
CA LYS A 447 2.01 9.57 9.02
C LYS A 447 1.68 9.28 10.49
N LEU A 448 2.43 8.38 11.14
CA LEU A 448 2.17 8.01 12.53
C LEU A 448 2.37 9.20 13.48
N GLN A 449 3.42 9.99 13.26
CA GLN A 449 3.69 11.19 14.06
C GLN A 449 2.56 12.21 13.94
N ALA A 450 2.09 12.47 12.71
CA ALA A 450 0.97 13.36 12.45
C ALA A 450 -0.31 12.92 13.17
N LEU A 451 -0.64 11.63 13.11
CA LEU A 451 -1.79 11.08 13.84
C LEU A 451 -1.63 11.24 15.36
N PHE A 452 -0.44 10.98 15.90
CA PHE A 452 -0.20 11.08 17.34
C PHE A 452 -0.29 12.53 17.84
N VAL A 453 0.22 13.46 17.06
CA VAL A 453 0.14 14.89 17.32
C VAL A 453 -1.30 15.40 17.28
N ASP A 454 -2.10 14.98 16.30
CA ASP A 454 -3.54 15.29 16.24
C ASP A 454 -4.27 14.71 17.48
N TYR A 455 -3.90 13.50 17.90
CA TYR A 455 -4.43 12.88 19.13
C TYR A 455 -4.12 13.69 20.40
N LEU A 456 -2.90 14.25 20.53
CA LEU A 456 -2.52 15.12 21.64
C LEU A 456 -3.28 16.46 21.58
N SER A 457 -3.32 17.06 20.39
CA SER A 457 -4.00 18.33 20.13
C SER A 457 -5.49 18.28 20.51
N LYS A 458 -6.19 17.21 20.12
CA LYS A 458 -7.61 16.98 20.46
C LYS A 458 -7.87 16.86 21.96
N ARG A 459 -6.83 16.59 22.76
CA ARG A 459 -6.89 16.54 24.23
C ARG A 459 -6.44 17.84 24.89
N GLY A 460 -6.11 18.87 24.11
CA GLY A 460 -5.60 20.14 24.63
C GLY A 460 -4.20 20.01 25.23
N VAL A 461 -3.39 19.06 24.75
CA VAL A 461 -2.02 18.85 25.20
C VAL A 461 -1.07 19.59 24.25
N ASP A 462 -0.32 20.55 24.80
CA ASP A 462 0.74 21.24 24.05
C ASP A 462 1.92 20.31 23.81
N TYR A 463 2.42 20.31 22.57
CA TYR A 463 3.51 19.46 22.12
C TYR A 463 4.52 20.25 21.27
N ILE A 464 5.72 19.69 21.14
CA ILE A 464 6.82 20.19 20.31
C ILE A 464 7.34 19.01 19.49
N GLU A 465 7.54 19.20 18.19
CA GLU A 465 8.03 18.15 17.29
C GLU A 465 9.49 18.37 16.89
N ASN A 466 10.25 17.29 16.73
CA ASN A 466 11.59 17.27 16.13
C ASN A 466 12.64 18.19 16.79
N GLN A 467 12.41 18.64 18.02
CA GLN A 467 13.40 19.42 18.77
C GLN A 467 14.40 18.46 19.45
N ASP A 468 15.69 18.82 19.40
CA ASP A 468 16.79 18.05 20.02
C ASP A 468 16.85 16.57 19.58
N TYR A 469 16.49 16.32 18.32
CA TYR A 469 16.38 14.99 17.70
C TYR A 469 15.28 14.08 18.29
N ILE A 470 14.42 14.61 19.16
CA ILE A 470 13.27 13.90 19.72
C ILE A 470 12.06 14.07 18.80
N ASP A 471 11.41 12.98 18.43
CA ASP A 471 10.29 13.00 17.47
C ASP A 471 9.14 13.90 17.96
N VAL A 472 8.65 13.65 19.18
CA VAL A 472 7.61 14.46 19.83
C VAL A 472 7.94 14.63 21.32
N GLN A 473 7.76 15.84 21.82
CA GLN A 473 7.84 16.18 23.24
C GLN A 473 6.50 16.79 23.65
N TYR A 474 5.99 16.47 24.84
CA TYR A 474 4.78 17.13 25.34
C TYR A 474 4.81 17.26 26.87
N THR A 475 3.93 18.10 27.41
CA THR A 475 3.79 18.25 28.87
C THR A 475 2.39 17.88 29.33
N GLN A 476 2.31 17.20 30.47
CA GLN A 476 1.05 16.90 31.14
C GLN A 476 1.19 17.28 32.62
N GLY A 477 0.62 18.42 33.00
CA GLY A 477 0.95 19.06 34.28
C GLY A 477 2.42 19.45 34.31
N ASP A 478 3.12 19.14 35.41
CA ASP A 478 4.55 19.45 35.58
C ASP A 478 5.49 18.38 34.98
N ILE A 479 4.95 17.38 34.29
CA ILE A 479 5.72 16.25 33.76
C ILE A 479 5.96 16.42 32.26
N SER A 480 7.23 16.44 31.86
CA SER A 480 7.65 16.37 30.46
C SER A 480 7.73 14.93 29.97
N TYR A 481 7.25 14.69 28.76
CA TYR A 481 7.32 13.42 28.06
C TYR A 481 8.21 13.54 26.82
N TYR A 482 9.09 12.56 26.63
CA TYR A 482 9.83 12.35 25.39
C TYR A 482 9.28 11.12 24.69
N CYS A 483 8.86 11.32 23.44
CA CYS A 483 8.23 10.30 22.62
C CYS A 483 9.15 9.91 21.46
N GLU A 484 9.23 8.61 21.20
CA GLU A 484 9.86 8.07 19.99
C GLU A 484 8.79 7.35 19.17
N ILE A 485 8.65 7.75 17.91
CA ILE A 485 7.62 7.25 17.00
C ILE A 485 8.23 6.15 16.14
N LYS A 486 7.66 4.93 16.16
CA LYS A 486 8.13 3.80 15.36
C LYS A 486 6.98 3.11 14.61
N PRO A 487 6.89 3.29 13.29
CA PRO A 487 5.99 2.50 12.47
C PRO A 487 6.33 1.01 12.54
N THR A 488 5.30 0.18 12.60
CA THR A 488 5.38 -1.28 12.74
C THR A 488 4.74 -2.02 11.56
N LYS A 489 4.34 -1.30 10.51
CA LYS A 489 3.82 -1.92 9.27
C LYS A 489 4.87 -2.80 8.58
N ASN A 490 6.14 -2.40 8.64
CA ASN A 490 7.27 -3.07 7.99
C ASN A 490 8.26 -3.67 9.01
N MET A 491 7.95 -3.63 10.31
CA MET A 491 8.85 -4.05 11.39
C MET A 491 8.04 -4.63 12.56
N ASP A 492 8.48 -5.76 13.12
CA ASP A 492 7.85 -6.34 14.32
C ASP A 492 7.87 -5.34 15.49
N THR A 493 6.77 -5.28 16.25
CA THR A 493 6.60 -4.40 17.42
C THR A 493 7.76 -4.55 18.40
N LYS A 494 8.26 -5.77 18.62
CA LYS A 494 9.41 -6.02 19.50
C LYS A 494 10.68 -5.29 19.05
N TYR A 495 10.96 -5.28 17.75
CA TYR A 495 12.15 -4.63 17.23
C TYR A 495 12.01 -3.10 17.28
N ALA A 496 10.84 -2.58 16.91
CA ALA A 496 10.51 -1.16 17.03
C ALA A 496 10.70 -0.67 18.48
N ILE A 497 10.11 -1.36 19.45
CA ILE A 497 10.25 -1.07 20.88
C ILE A 497 11.72 -1.12 21.32
N ARG A 498 12.46 -2.17 20.93
CA ARG A 498 13.87 -2.32 21.29
C ARG A 498 14.71 -1.13 20.82
N ILE A 499 14.48 -0.66 19.60
CA ILE A 499 15.20 0.49 19.03
C ILE A 499 14.82 1.76 19.79
N ALA A 500 13.52 1.98 20.01
CA ALA A 500 13.02 3.17 20.70
C ALA A 500 13.52 3.31 22.13
N VAL A 501 13.64 2.20 22.88
CA VAL A 501 14.19 2.21 24.24
C VAL A 501 15.59 2.84 24.27
N GLY A 502 16.47 2.47 23.34
CA GLY A 502 17.83 3.00 23.28
C GLY A 502 17.86 4.52 23.07
N GLN A 503 17.09 4.99 22.09
CA GLN A 503 16.99 6.41 21.74
C GLN A 503 16.40 7.24 22.89
N LEU A 504 15.30 6.78 23.50
CA LEU A 504 14.65 7.50 24.58
C LEU A 504 15.53 7.61 25.83
N LEU A 505 16.27 6.56 26.16
CA LEU A 505 17.24 6.59 27.27
C LEU A 505 18.37 7.60 27.00
N GLU A 506 18.84 7.68 25.75
CA GLU A 506 19.83 8.66 25.31
C GLU A 506 19.28 10.10 25.43
N TYR A 507 18.08 10.36 24.89
CA TYR A 507 17.44 11.68 24.97
C TYR A 507 17.23 12.13 26.42
N ARG A 508 16.74 11.25 27.29
CA ARG A 508 16.57 11.55 28.72
C ARG A 508 17.90 11.86 29.40
N TYR A 509 18.97 11.16 29.03
CA TYR A 509 20.30 11.37 29.61
C TYR A 509 20.88 12.74 29.23
N PHE A 510 20.79 13.12 27.96
CA PHE A 510 21.42 14.33 27.44
C PHE A 510 20.57 15.60 27.59
N ASN A 511 19.24 15.49 27.60
CA ASN A 511 18.36 16.66 27.56
C ASN A 511 17.67 16.92 28.91
N ASN A 512 16.81 16.01 29.39
CA ASN A 512 16.11 16.16 30.68
C ASN A 512 15.99 14.82 31.41
N LYS A 513 16.75 14.67 32.50
CA LYS A 513 16.81 13.42 33.29
C LYS A 513 15.49 13.06 33.98
N ASN A 514 14.60 14.02 34.17
CA ASN A 514 13.31 13.83 34.82
C ASN A 514 12.17 13.58 33.82
N ALA A 515 12.44 13.66 32.51
CA ALA A 515 11.42 13.38 31.51
C ALA A 515 10.95 11.92 31.60
N LYS A 516 9.63 11.73 31.53
CA LYS A 516 9.03 10.42 31.32
C LYS A 516 9.18 10.03 29.85
N LEU A 517 9.27 8.74 29.60
CA LEU A 517 9.56 8.20 28.28
C LEU A 517 8.33 7.50 27.74
N GLU A 518 8.05 7.69 26.46
CA GLU A 518 6.91 7.09 25.79
C GLU A 518 7.31 6.57 24.42
N ILE A 519 6.95 5.32 24.14
CA ILE A 519 7.14 4.71 22.83
C ILE A 519 5.78 4.74 22.12
N VAL A 520 5.74 5.21 20.88
CA VAL A 520 4.51 5.25 20.08
C VAL A 520 4.67 4.37 18.84
N ILE A 521 3.78 3.39 18.66
CA ILE A 521 3.84 2.42 17.54
C ILE A 521 2.54 2.36 16.74
N SER A 522 2.60 1.93 15.48
CA SER A 522 1.41 1.90 14.58
C SER A 522 0.60 0.60 14.64
N SER A 523 0.85 -0.31 15.59
CA SER A 523 0.11 -1.57 15.71
C SER A 523 0.09 -2.06 17.16
N LYS A 524 -0.94 -2.82 17.52
CA LYS A 524 -1.08 -3.40 18.86
C LYS A 524 0.13 -4.28 19.23
N PRO A 525 0.83 -4.01 20.34
CA PRO A 525 1.91 -4.84 20.86
C PRO A 525 1.37 -6.10 21.55
N ARG A 526 2.24 -7.09 21.76
CA ARG A 526 1.93 -8.28 22.58
C ARG A 526 1.95 -7.94 24.07
N ASP A 527 1.22 -8.67 24.90
CA ASP A 527 1.18 -8.44 26.36
C ASP A 527 2.57 -8.46 27.00
N LYS A 528 3.45 -9.38 26.60
CA LYS A 528 4.83 -9.43 27.08
C LYS A 528 5.67 -8.20 26.71
N GLU A 529 5.32 -7.52 25.62
CA GLU A 529 5.98 -6.27 25.22
C GLU A 529 5.50 -5.10 26.07
N LEU A 530 4.20 -5.06 26.39
CA LEU A 530 3.62 -4.11 27.34
C LEU A 530 4.26 -4.27 28.73
N GLU A 531 4.33 -5.50 29.23
CA GLU A 531 5.00 -5.82 30.50
C GLU A 531 6.47 -5.40 30.51
N PHE A 532 7.19 -5.64 29.40
CA PHE A 532 8.57 -5.23 29.25
C PHE A 532 8.73 -3.70 29.32
N VAL A 533 7.97 -2.94 28.53
CA VAL A 533 8.08 -1.47 28.51
C VAL A 533 7.69 -0.87 29.87
N LYS A 534 6.64 -1.42 30.50
CA LYS A 534 6.24 -1.04 31.85
C LYS A 534 7.33 -1.32 32.90
N SER A 535 8.07 -2.41 32.77
CA SER A 535 9.20 -2.73 33.66
C SER A 535 10.34 -1.71 33.59
N LEU A 536 10.40 -0.89 32.52
CA LEU A 536 11.39 0.17 32.32
C LEU A 536 10.89 1.56 32.77
N ASP A 537 9.71 1.66 33.39
CA ASP A 537 9.06 2.93 33.75
C ASP A 537 8.86 3.85 32.51
N MET A 538 8.49 3.23 31.39
CA MET A 538 8.13 3.89 30.14
C MET A 538 6.67 3.62 29.79
N LYS A 539 6.02 4.56 29.10
CA LYS A 539 4.69 4.38 28.50
C LYS A 539 4.81 3.68 27.15
N LEU A 540 3.83 2.85 26.80
CA LEU A 540 3.67 2.32 25.44
C LEU A 540 2.30 2.73 24.91
N THR A 541 2.31 3.55 23.86
CA THR A 541 1.12 3.97 23.15
C THR A 541 1.11 3.34 21.77
N TYR A 542 -0.04 2.82 21.34
CA TYR A 542 -0.18 2.24 20.01
C TYR A 542 -1.44 2.74 19.32
N LEU A 543 -1.37 2.87 18.00
CA LEU A 543 -2.54 3.12 17.17
C LEU A 543 -3.33 1.82 17.03
N ASP A 544 -4.58 1.83 17.46
CA ASP A 544 -5.48 0.70 17.31
C ASP A 544 -6.11 0.70 15.91
N ASP A 545 -5.79 -0.33 15.13
CA ASP A 545 -6.23 -0.45 13.73
C ASP A 545 -7.76 -0.58 13.57
N LEU A 546 -8.51 -0.86 14.65
CA LEU A 546 -9.96 -1.02 14.62
C LEU A 546 -10.69 0.31 14.83
N THR A 547 -10.23 1.11 15.79
CA THR A 547 -10.83 2.39 16.18
C THR A 547 -10.16 3.59 15.52
N ASN A 548 -8.94 3.40 15.01
CA ASN A 548 -8.05 4.49 14.58
C ASN A 548 -7.78 5.50 15.71
N GLU A 549 -7.80 5.02 16.96
CA GLU A 549 -7.48 5.80 18.16
C GLU A 549 -6.17 5.30 18.79
N PHE A 550 -5.46 6.20 19.50
CA PHE A 550 -4.30 5.78 20.28
C PHE A 550 -4.72 5.26 21.65
N ILE A 551 -4.21 4.08 21.97
CA ILE A 551 -4.37 3.43 23.27
C ILE A 551 -3.02 3.49 24.00
N THR A 552 -3.03 4.09 25.19
CA THR A 552 -1.85 4.24 26.05
C THR A 552 -1.93 3.25 27.20
N ASN A 553 -0.84 2.52 27.45
CA ASN A 553 -0.66 1.62 28.59
C ASN A 553 0.50 2.03 29.50
#